data_AF-A0A4S4MVP7-F1
#
_entry.id   AF-A0A4S4MVP7-F1
#
_cell.length_a   1.000
_cell.length_b   1.000
_cell.length_c   1.000
_cell.angle_alpha   90.00
_cell.angle_beta   90.00
_cell.angle_gamma   90.00
#
_symmetry.space_group_name_H-M   'P 1'
#
loop_
_entity.id
_entity.type
_entity.pdbx_description
1 polymer ?
#
loop_
_entity_poly.entity_id
_entity_poly.type
_entity_poly.pdbx_seq_one_letter_code
_entity_poly.pdbx_strand_id
1 'polypeptide(L)'
;MDVVPLYQLGGFRAHTSVMIPRDLAALVCPKGGIELILGVLPSGATYLLLEEGPFLRLFRRSRDRPWSSSDFRSLSPIYFDSREALEKKLEQYVHNKKNKKGQPRDRSKANTAYTLEECVQSLTSNGELRAEFELHRYDAFQVRLFRTLKQAFQSTIHDAARDFRLNTELILTVHRRLLGEIWQAMASGNAIDDQRLARWSTTAQPLSPLRYPEDDVEDVKSFTSAKVEAEAAPADDESDSDFDPNNVEPTGEGGTFIEGVQPPATEGGSVAKDPYEELDDDDY
;
A
#
# COMPACT_ATOMS: atom_id res chain seq x y z
N MET A 1 5.08 12.19 20.39
CA MET A 1 4.12 11.75 19.36
C MET A 1 3.43 10.53 19.91
N ASP A 2 2.10 10.58 19.98
CA ASP A 2 1.34 9.41 20.41
C ASP A 2 1.48 8.29 19.38
N VAL A 3 1.68 7.08 19.88
CA VAL A 3 1.76 5.89 19.04
C VAL A 3 0.36 5.59 18.51
N VAL A 4 0.20 5.64 17.19
CA VAL A 4 -1.07 5.34 16.53
C VAL A 4 -1.11 3.84 16.22
N PRO A 5 -2.12 3.08 16.69
CA PRO A 5 -2.28 1.68 16.35
C PRO A 5 -2.75 1.53 14.90
N LEU A 6 -2.03 0.70 14.14
CA LEU A 6 -2.26 0.46 12.71
C LEU A 6 -2.52 -1.02 12.44
N TYR A 7 -3.56 -1.30 11.65
CA TYR A 7 -4.00 -2.65 11.33
C TYR A 7 -3.74 -2.95 9.86
N GLN A 8 -3.03 -4.05 9.59
CA GLN A 8 -2.68 -4.45 8.23
C GLN A 8 -3.84 -5.14 7.50
N LEU A 9 -4.09 -4.69 6.27
CA LEU A 9 -5.05 -5.25 5.34
C LEU A 9 -4.37 -6.23 4.38
N GLY A 10 -4.72 -7.52 4.51
CA GLY A 10 -4.21 -8.57 3.62
C GLY A 10 -2.71 -8.87 3.75
N GLY A 11 -2.25 -9.84 2.96
CA GLY A 11 -0.86 -10.29 2.90
C GLY A 11 -0.33 -11.03 4.13
N PHE A 12 1.00 -11.00 4.30
CA PHE A 12 1.69 -11.72 5.37
C PHE A 12 1.41 -11.07 6.73
N ARG A 13 0.87 -11.83 7.69
CA ARG A 13 0.45 -11.32 9.02
C ARG A 13 -0.63 -10.23 8.95
N ALA A 14 -1.56 -10.38 8.00
CA ALA A 14 -2.75 -9.56 7.94
C ALA A 14 -3.53 -9.60 9.27
N HIS A 15 -4.02 -8.45 9.74
CA HIS A 15 -4.85 -8.37 10.94
C HIS A 15 -6.29 -8.79 10.68
N THR A 16 -6.67 -8.87 9.40
CA THR A 16 -7.92 -9.41 8.92
C THR A 16 -7.79 -10.93 8.83
N SER A 17 -8.85 -11.67 9.21
CA SER A 17 -8.95 -13.10 8.87
C SER A 17 -8.74 -13.29 7.37
N VAL A 18 -8.22 -14.45 6.94
CA VAL A 18 -7.98 -14.78 5.53
C VAL A 18 -9.26 -14.55 4.73
N MET A 19 -9.33 -13.39 4.08
CA MET A 19 -10.43 -12.97 3.22
C MET A 19 -9.90 -12.88 1.80
N ILE A 20 -10.74 -13.26 0.84
CA ILE A 20 -10.45 -13.09 -0.57
C ILE A 20 -10.30 -11.58 -0.83
N PRO A 21 -9.28 -11.12 -1.58
CA PRO A 21 -9.06 -9.69 -1.87
C PRO A 21 -10.32 -8.95 -2.31
N ARG A 22 -11.15 -9.60 -3.14
CA ARG A 22 -12.43 -9.09 -3.63
C ARG A 22 -13.42 -8.72 -2.52
N ASP A 23 -13.54 -9.58 -1.51
CA ASP A 23 -14.48 -9.38 -0.39
C ASP A 23 -13.94 -8.33 0.56
N LEU A 24 -12.64 -8.34 0.80
CA LEU A 24 -11.96 -7.32 1.60
C LEU A 24 -12.12 -5.94 0.96
N ALA A 25 -11.91 -5.82 -0.36
CA ALA A 25 -12.12 -4.59 -1.09
C ALA A 25 -13.60 -4.14 -1.07
N ALA A 26 -14.56 -5.09 -1.15
CA ALA A 26 -15.99 -4.79 -1.04
C ALA A 26 -16.36 -4.16 0.30
N LEU A 27 -15.80 -4.73 1.38
CA LEU A 27 -16.10 -4.35 2.74
C LEU A 27 -15.49 -2.99 3.08
N VAL A 28 -14.24 -2.80 2.67
CA VAL A 28 -13.45 -1.60 2.97
C VAL A 28 -13.87 -0.44 2.07
N CYS A 29 -14.25 -0.71 0.82
CA CYS A 29 -14.58 0.30 -0.19
C CYS A 29 -16.01 0.10 -0.77
N PRO A 30 -17.08 0.31 0.02
CA PRO A 30 -18.43 -0.09 -0.39
C PRO A 30 -19.05 0.80 -1.48
N LYS A 31 -18.78 2.11 -1.47
CA LYS A 31 -19.34 3.09 -2.41
C LYS A 31 -18.42 4.32 -2.54
N GLY A 32 -17.44 4.26 -3.43
CA GLY A 32 -16.52 5.38 -3.71
C GLY A 32 -15.06 4.95 -3.71
N GLY A 33 -14.15 5.91 -3.55
CA GLY A 33 -12.75 5.62 -3.27
C GLY A 33 -12.49 5.50 -1.76
N ILE A 34 -11.31 4.99 -1.41
CA ILE A 34 -10.85 4.92 -0.03
C ILE A 34 -9.42 5.44 0.11
N GLU A 35 -9.17 6.15 1.20
CA GLU A 35 -7.84 6.50 1.67
C GLU A 35 -7.36 5.46 2.70
N LEU A 36 -6.20 4.86 2.43
CA LEU A 36 -5.48 3.95 3.31
C LEU A 36 -4.11 4.55 3.66
N ILE A 37 -3.37 3.90 4.54
CA ILE A 37 -1.99 4.28 4.85
C ILE A 37 -1.07 3.21 4.28
N LEU A 38 -0.12 3.60 3.43
CA LEU A 38 0.98 2.74 2.99
C LEU A 38 2.14 2.90 3.97
N GLY A 39 2.39 1.85 4.76
CA GLY A 39 3.52 1.79 5.69
C GLY A 39 4.71 1.05 5.10
N VAL A 40 5.91 1.60 5.29
CA VAL A 40 7.20 1.01 4.87
C VAL A 40 7.99 0.62 6.12
N LEU A 41 8.32 -0.66 6.28
CA LEU A 41 9.19 -1.14 7.36
C LEU A 41 10.67 -0.77 7.12
N PRO A 42 11.54 -0.83 8.14
CA PRO A 42 12.99 -0.64 7.98
C PRO A 42 13.64 -1.56 6.93
N SER A 43 13.10 -2.76 6.75
CA SER A 43 13.54 -3.71 5.72
C SER A 43 13.15 -3.29 4.29
N GLY A 44 12.23 -2.34 4.14
CA GLY A 44 11.63 -1.93 2.86
C GLY A 44 10.35 -2.66 2.49
N ALA A 45 9.90 -3.62 3.29
CA ALA A 45 8.59 -4.23 3.07
C ALA A 45 7.47 -3.18 3.23
N THR A 46 6.47 -3.26 2.37
CA THR A 46 5.34 -2.33 2.37
C THR A 46 4.05 -3.04 2.72
N TYR A 47 3.17 -2.32 3.45
CA TYR A 47 1.90 -2.85 3.90
C TYR A 47 0.81 -1.80 3.75
N LEU A 48 -0.39 -2.26 3.38
CA LEU A 48 -1.58 -1.41 3.42
C LEU A 48 -2.17 -1.49 4.83
N LEU A 49 -2.32 -0.32 5.45
CA LEU A 49 -2.71 -0.17 6.83
C LEU A 49 -3.99 0.65 6.93
N LEU A 50 -4.76 0.36 7.97
CA LEU A 50 -5.96 1.07 8.36
C LEU A 50 -5.82 1.48 9.83
N GLU A 51 -6.28 2.69 10.15
CA GLU A 51 -6.34 3.15 11.54
C GLU A 51 -7.39 2.37 12.33
N GLU A 52 -7.22 2.35 13.66
CA GLU A 52 -8.06 1.58 14.57
C GLU A 52 -9.56 1.86 14.46
N GLY A 53 -9.97 3.13 14.43
CA GLY A 53 -11.39 3.50 14.39
C GLY A 53 -12.13 2.92 13.18
N PRO A 54 -11.66 3.19 11.94
CA PRO A 54 -12.19 2.54 10.74
C PRO A 54 -12.07 1.02 10.78
N PHE A 55 -10.96 0.47 11.27
CA PHE A 55 -10.74 -0.97 11.34
C PHE A 55 -11.75 -1.66 12.25
N LEU A 56 -11.91 -1.22 13.50
CA LEU A 56 -12.80 -1.86 14.47
C LEU A 56 -14.29 -1.75 14.09
N ARG A 57 -14.66 -0.73 13.31
CA ARG A 57 -16.01 -0.62 12.73
C ARG A 57 -16.29 -1.72 11.70
N LEU A 58 -15.29 -2.09 10.90
CA LEU A 58 -15.40 -3.12 9.86
C LEU A 58 -15.15 -4.53 10.43
N PHE A 59 -14.18 -4.64 11.33
CA PHE A 59 -13.69 -5.89 11.90
C PHE A 59 -13.88 -5.86 13.42
N ARG A 60 -14.86 -6.63 13.91
CA ARG A 60 -15.21 -6.61 15.35
C ARG A 60 -14.05 -7.00 16.27
N ARG A 61 -13.11 -7.80 15.80
CA ARG A 61 -11.92 -8.27 16.55
C ARG A 61 -10.76 -8.55 15.59
N SER A 62 -9.55 -8.15 15.95
CA SER A 62 -8.33 -8.71 15.36
C SER A 62 -7.79 -9.84 16.24
N ARG A 63 -7.09 -10.79 15.62
CA ARG A 63 -6.38 -11.86 16.34
C ARG A 63 -5.00 -11.42 16.80
N ASP A 64 -4.39 -10.50 16.05
CA ASP A 64 -3.02 -10.09 16.24
C ASP A 64 -2.94 -8.68 16.84
N ARG A 65 -1.82 -8.39 17.50
CA ARG A 65 -1.55 -7.07 18.07
C ARG A 65 -1.34 -6.06 16.95
N PRO A 66 -2.01 -4.88 16.96
CA PRO A 66 -1.80 -3.85 15.96
C PRO A 66 -0.33 -3.42 15.91
N TRP A 67 0.10 -3.00 14.72
CA TRP A 67 1.40 -2.38 14.55
C TRP A 67 1.43 -1.00 15.24
N SER A 68 2.60 -0.66 15.77
CA SER A 68 2.88 0.71 16.21
C SER A 68 3.25 1.56 15.00
N SER A 69 2.81 2.81 14.95
CA SER A 69 3.31 3.78 13.96
C SER A 69 4.85 3.90 13.98
N SER A 70 5.48 3.67 15.15
CA SER A 70 6.94 3.66 15.29
C SER A 70 7.65 2.47 14.64
N ASP A 71 6.91 1.41 14.28
CA ASP A 71 7.48 0.22 13.63
C ASP A 71 7.79 0.49 12.15
N PHE A 72 7.26 1.60 11.60
CA PHE A 72 7.44 1.98 10.20
C PHE A 72 8.45 3.13 10.08
N ARG A 73 9.27 3.05 9.03
CA ARG A 73 10.20 4.12 8.64
C ARG A 73 9.46 5.25 7.94
N SER A 74 8.41 4.93 7.20
CA SER A 74 7.58 5.89 6.47
C SER A 74 6.13 5.45 6.49
N LEU A 75 5.24 6.41 6.70
CA LEU A 75 3.79 6.26 6.63
C LEU A 75 3.27 7.31 5.65
N SER A 76 2.68 6.86 4.54
CA SER A 76 2.15 7.78 3.53
C SER A 76 0.68 7.47 3.23
N PRO A 77 -0.21 8.47 3.17
CA PRO A 77 -1.57 8.27 2.71
C PRO A 77 -1.58 7.80 1.26
N ILE A 78 -2.45 6.85 0.93
CA ILE A 78 -2.67 6.35 -0.43
C ILE A 78 -4.17 6.27 -0.71
N TYR A 79 -4.60 6.88 -1.81
CA TYR A 79 -5.99 6.89 -2.23
C TYR A 79 -6.23 5.92 -3.39
N PHE A 80 -7.27 5.11 -3.26
CA PHE A 80 -7.81 4.27 -4.31
C PHE A 80 -9.11 4.88 -4.79
N ASP A 81 -9.22 5.15 -6.09
CA ASP A 81 -10.38 5.77 -6.71
C ASP A 81 -11.60 4.84 -6.83
N SER A 82 -11.33 3.54 -6.83
CA SER A 82 -12.28 2.49 -7.13
C SER A 82 -11.98 1.23 -6.30
N ARG A 83 -13.01 0.40 -6.15
CA ARG A 83 -12.89 -0.90 -5.49
C ARG A 83 -11.94 -1.82 -6.26
N GLU A 84 -12.02 -1.79 -7.58
CA GLU A 84 -11.22 -2.62 -8.49
C GLU A 84 -9.72 -2.30 -8.38
N ALA A 85 -9.37 -1.02 -8.23
CA ALA A 85 -7.99 -0.60 -8.01
C ALA A 85 -7.43 -1.13 -6.68
N LEU A 86 -8.25 -1.11 -5.62
CA LEU A 86 -7.86 -1.68 -4.32
C LEU A 86 -7.73 -3.21 -4.38
N GLU A 87 -8.68 -3.90 -5.01
CA GLU A 87 -8.65 -5.35 -5.19
C GLU A 87 -7.39 -5.81 -5.91
N LYS A 88 -7.08 -5.20 -7.06
CA LYS A 88 -5.85 -5.46 -7.82
C LYS A 88 -4.59 -5.22 -6.99
N LYS A 89 -4.62 -4.24 -6.08
CA LYS A 89 -3.50 -3.97 -5.18
C LYS A 89 -3.38 -5.04 -4.10
N LEU A 90 -4.49 -5.46 -3.48
CA LEU A 90 -4.53 -6.52 -2.48
C LEU A 90 -4.07 -7.87 -3.06
N GLU A 91 -4.38 -8.17 -4.32
CA GLU A 91 -3.87 -9.36 -5.03
C GLU A 91 -2.33 -9.42 -5.06
N GLN A 92 -1.64 -8.28 -5.14
CA GLN A 92 -0.17 -8.24 -5.09
C GLN A 92 0.39 -8.68 -3.73
N TYR A 93 -0.41 -8.55 -2.68
CA TYR A 93 -0.06 -8.93 -1.31
C TYR A 93 -0.42 -10.37 -0.98
N VAL A 94 -1.28 -11.03 -1.77
CA VAL A 94 -1.64 -12.44 -1.53
C VAL A 94 -0.39 -13.31 -1.64
N HIS A 95 -0.16 -14.10 -0.59
CA HIS A 95 1.00 -14.96 -0.47
C HIS A 95 0.69 -16.35 -1.05
N ASN A 96 1.44 -16.82 -2.05
CA ASN A 96 1.13 -18.09 -2.70
C ASN A 96 2.00 -19.31 -2.32
N LYS A 97 3.13 -19.19 -1.59
CA LYS A 97 4.05 -20.35 -1.45
C LYS A 97 4.70 -20.57 -0.07
N LYS A 98 4.21 -21.56 0.72
CA LYS A 98 4.90 -21.99 1.95
C LYS A 98 6.38 -22.31 1.67
N ASN A 99 7.27 -21.92 2.58
CA ASN A 99 8.69 -22.30 2.49
C ASN A 99 8.87 -23.77 2.88
N LYS A 100 9.81 -24.47 2.21
CA LYS A 100 10.20 -25.85 2.56
C LYS A 100 10.65 -26.00 4.03
N LYS A 101 11.16 -24.92 4.64
CA LYS A 101 11.67 -24.90 6.03
C LYS A 101 10.62 -24.50 7.09
N GLY A 102 9.36 -24.31 6.70
CA GLY A 102 8.27 -24.02 7.65
C GLY A 102 8.29 -22.63 8.31
N GLN A 103 9.36 -21.84 8.16
CA GLN A 103 9.39 -20.48 8.70
C GLN A 103 8.45 -19.55 7.90
N PRO A 104 7.56 -18.82 8.57
CA PRO A 104 6.67 -17.87 7.94
C PRO A 104 7.50 -16.69 7.42
N ARG A 105 7.55 -16.55 6.09
CA ARG A 105 8.21 -15.43 5.40
C ARG A 105 7.20 -14.77 4.47
N ASP A 106 7.27 -13.45 4.32
CA ASP A 106 6.47 -12.72 3.34
C ASP A 106 7.05 -12.89 1.93
N ARG A 107 6.38 -13.69 1.09
CA ARG A 107 6.68 -13.85 -0.34
C ARG A 107 5.63 -13.21 -1.24
N SER A 108 4.93 -12.19 -0.74
CA SER A 108 4.11 -11.36 -1.62
C SER A 108 4.97 -10.74 -2.72
N LYS A 109 4.39 -10.53 -3.91
CA LYS A 109 5.12 -9.94 -5.04
C LYS A 109 5.69 -8.56 -4.68
N ALA A 110 4.99 -7.82 -3.83
CA ALA A 110 5.39 -6.48 -3.37
C ALA A 110 6.59 -6.47 -2.41
N ASN A 111 6.83 -7.56 -1.66
CA ASN A 111 7.80 -7.58 -0.56
C ASN A 111 8.88 -8.66 -0.67
N THR A 112 8.82 -9.56 -1.66
CA THR A 112 9.77 -10.69 -1.80
C THR A 112 11.23 -10.25 -1.84
N ALA A 113 11.54 -9.13 -2.51
CA ALA A 113 12.89 -8.56 -2.59
C ALA A 113 13.40 -7.97 -1.28
N TYR A 114 12.52 -7.67 -0.33
CA TYR A 114 12.82 -6.95 0.92
C TYR A 114 12.80 -7.86 2.16
N THR A 115 12.35 -9.11 2.00
CA THR A 115 12.18 -10.07 3.10
C THR A 115 13.23 -11.19 3.08
N LEU A 116 14.32 -11.00 2.32
CA LEU A 116 15.39 -12.00 2.15
C LEU A 116 16.19 -12.23 3.42
N GLU A 117 16.32 -11.21 4.27
CA GLU A 117 17.04 -11.30 5.53
C GLU A 117 16.14 -11.79 6.67
N GLU A 118 16.70 -12.60 7.58
CA GLU A 118 15.95 -13.20 8.70
C GLU A 118 15.38 -12.16 9.67
N CYS A 119 15.83 -10.90 9.61
CA CYS A 119 15.36 -9.83 10.47
C CYS A 119 14.46 -8.85 9.71
N VAL A 120 13.14 -8.97 9.87
CA VAL A 120 12.15 -8.03 9.29
C VAL A 120 12.36 -6.59 9.80
N GLN A 121 13.03 -6.44 10.96
CA GLN A 121 13.30 -5.17 11.63
C GLN A 121 14.72 -4.63 11.38
N SER A 122 15.61 -5.36 10.70
CA SER A 122 16.91 -4.80 10.35
C SER A 122 16.74 -3.73 9.28
N LEU A 123 17.45 -2.62 9.46
CA LEU A 123 17.56 -1.60 8.43
C LEU A 123 18.42 -2.17 7.30
N THR A 124 17.85 -2.30 6.11
CA THR A 124 18.58 -2.68 4.91
C THR A 124 18.80 -1.46 4.03
N SER A 125 19.90 -1.40 3.28
CA SER A 125 20.17 -0.28 2.36
C SER A 125 19.05 -0.11 1.31
N ASN A 126 18.52 -1.23 0.81
CA ASN A 126 17.37 -1.23 -0.11
C ASN A 126 16.09 -0.72 0.57
N GLY A 127 15.89 -1.05 1.85
CA GLY A 127 14.75 -0.57 2.63
C GLY A 127 14.80 0.92 2.89
N GLU A 128 15.98 1.45 3.18
CA GLU A 128 16.22 2.89 3.33
C GLU A 128 15.91 3.66 2.04
N LEU A 129 16.47 3.24 0.91
CA LEU A 129 16.22 3.87 -0.40
C LEU A 129 14.72 3.85 -0.77
N ARG A 130 14.02 2.75 -0.48
CA ARG A 130 12.58 2.66 -0.73
C ARG A 130 11.78 3.58 0.18
N ALA A 131 12.12 3.65 1.46
CA ALA A 131 11.45 4.55 2.40
C ALA A 131 11.67 6.03 2.02
N GLU A 132 12.88 6.40 1.59
CA GLU A 132 13.19 7.73 1.06
C GLU A 132 12.42 8.04 -0.22
N PHE A 133 12.32 7.09 -1.14
CA PHE A 133 11.52 7.26 -2.36
C PHE A 133 10.05 7.54 -2.05
N GLU A 134 9.46 6.79 -1.12
CA GLU A 134 8.06 6.98 -0.71
C GLU A 134 7.86 8.33 0.01
N LEU A 135 8.83 8.76 0.82
CA LEU A 135 8.84 10.09 1.44
C LEU A 135 8.85 11.19 0.37
N HIS A 136 9.76 11.12 -0.61
CA HIS A 136 9.82 12.07 -1.71
C HIS A 136 8.54 12.08 -2.57
N ARG A 137 7.88 10.93 -2.75
CA ARG A 137 6.60 10.86 -3.44
C ARG A 137 5.52 11.68 -2.72
N TYR A 138 5.49 11.60 -1.39
CA TYR A 138 4.56 12.38 -0.58
C TYR A 138 4.82 13.88 -0.69
N ASP A 139 6.08 14.29 -0.61
CA ASP A 139 6.46 15.70 -0.77
C ASP A 139 6.07 16.23 -2.16
N ALA A 140 6.32 15.43 -3.22
CA ALA A 140 5.91 15.76 -4.57
C ALA A 140 4.38 15.87 -4.70
N PHE A 141 3.63 14.99 -4.03
CA PHE A 141 2.17 15.05 -3.98
C PHE A 141 1.68 16.33 -3.29
N GLN A 142 2.25 16.68 -2.13
CA GLN A 142 1.91 17.90 -1.39
C GLN A 142 2.17 19.15 -2.23
N VAL A 143 3.32 19.22 -2.90
CA VAL A 143 3.65 20.34 -3.80
C VAL A 143 2.67 20.41 -4.97
N ARG A 144 2.29 19.26 -5.56
CA ARG A 144 1.31 19.22 -6.65
C ARG A 144 -0.08 19.66 -6.18
N LEU A 145 -0.54 19.16 -5.03
CA LEU A 145 -1.82 19.53 -4.43
C LEU A 145 -1.88 21.03 -4.17
N PHE A 146 -0.85 21.59 -3.53
CA PHE A 146 -0.76 23.02 -3.26
C PHE A 146 -0.78 23.85 -4.55
N ARG A 147 -0.07 23.41 -5.60
CA ARG A 147 -0.09 24.06 -6.92
C ARG A 147 -1.48 24.04 -7.55
N THR A 148 -2.18 22.91 -7.52
CA THR A 148 -3.53 22.77 -8.08
C THR A 148 -4.54 23.63 -7.30
N LEU A 149 -4.50 23.61 -5.97
CA LEU A 149 -5.35 24.46 -5.14
C LEU A 149 -5.11 25.94 -5.43
N LYS A 150 -3.84 26.35 -5.54
CA LYS A 150 -3.47 27.72 -5.91
C LYS A 150 -4.05 28.12 -7.28
N GLN A 151 -3.95 27.24 -8.28
CA GLN A 151 -4.48 27.50 -9.63
C GLN A 151 -6.01 27.59 -9.65
N ALA A 152 -6.70 26.63 -9.04
CA ALA A 152 -8.16 26.61 -8.96
C ALA A 152 -8.68 27.88 -8.27
N PHE A 153 -8.07 28.24 -7.14
CA PHE A 153 -8.42 29.44 -6.40
C PHE A 153 -8.18 30.72 -7.22
N GLN A 154 -7.03 30.82 -7.90
CA GLN A 154 -6.75 31.96 -8.79
C GLN A 154 -7.79 32.10 -9.91
N SER A 155 -8.23 30.98 -10.51
CA SER A 155 -9.30 31.00 -11.51
C SER A 155 -10.60 31.55 -10.92
N THR A 156 -11.01 31.06 -9.76
CA THR A 156 -12.24 31.52 -9.08
C THR A 156 -12.18 33.01 -8.74
N ILE A 157 -11.02 33.53 -8.30
CA ILE A 157 -10.84 34.97 -8.09
C ILE A 157 -11.03 35.74 -9.40
N HIS A 158 -10.38 35.30 -10.48
CA HIS A 158 -10.46 36.00 -11.75
C HIS A 158 -11.88 36.06 -12.29
N ASP A 159 -12.64 34.97 -12.15
CA ASP A 159 -14.04 34.92 -12.54
C ASP A 159 -14.89 35.86 -11.66
N ALA A 160 -14.72 35.83 -10.34
CA ALA A 160 -15.42 36.76 -9.44
C ALA A 160 -15.06 38.23 -9.71
N ALA A 161 -13.78 38.55 -9.91
CA ALA A 161 -13.33 39.91 -10.19
C ALA A 161 -13.93 40.44 -11.51
N ARG A 162 -14.06 39.57 -12.52
CA ARG A 162 -14.71 39.88 -13.80
C ARG A 162 -16.19 40.22 -13.59
N ASP A 163 -16.91 39.40 -12.83
CA ASP A 163 -18.35 39.56 -12.60
C ASP A 163 -18.68 40.84 -11.82
N PHE A 164 -17.84 41.20 -10.84
CA PHE A 164 -18.07 42.36 -9.98
C PHE A 164 -17.30 43.63 -10.43
N ARG A 165 -16.59 43.59 -11.55
CA ARG A 165 -15.71 44.68 -12.05
C ARG A 165 -14.75 45.21 -10.99
N LEU A 166 -14.27 44.33 -10.12
CA LEU A 166 -13.38 44.71 -9.03
C LEU A 166 -11.95 44.90 -9.55
N ASN A 167 -11.20 45.78 -8.89
CA ASN A 167 -9.78 45.95 -9.19
C ASN A 167 -9.01 44.68 -8.77
N THR A 168 -8.52 43.94 -9.77
CA THR A 168 -7.78 42.69 -9.59
C THR A 168 -6.53 42.85 -8.73
N GLU A 169 -5.85 44.00 -8.75
CA GLU A 169 -4.64 44.24 -7.94
C GLU A 169 -4.93 44.26 -6.43
N LEU A 170 -6.06 44.85 -6.04
CA LEU A 170 -6.46 44.90 -4.63
C LEU A 170 -6.81 43.50 -4.12
N ILE A 171 -7.54 42.72 -4.93
CA ILE A 171 -7.91 41.34 -4.58
C ILE A 171 -6.66 40.46 -4.48
N LEU A 172 -5.74 40.55 -5.45
CA LEU A 172 -4.50 39.76 -5.44
C LEU A 172 -3.62 40.09 -4.24
N THR A 173 -3.57 41.34 -3.79
CA THR A 173 -2.78 41.77 -2.63
C THR A 173 -3.34 41.22 -1.32
N VAL A 174 -4.64 41.39 -1.07
CA VAL A 174 -5.31 40.80 0.11
C VAL A 174 -5.17 39.28 0.08
N HIS A 175 -5.27 38.69 -1.11
CA HIS A 175 -5.21 37.25 -1.28
C HIS A 175 -3.81 36.67 -1.03
N ARG A 176 -2.74 37.28 -1.55
CA ARG A 176 -1.36 36.86 -1.26
C ARG A 176 -1.08 36.88 0.23
N ARG A 177 -1.59 37.92 0.92
CA ARG A 177 -1.48 38.03 2.37
C ARG A 177 -2.24 36.89 3.07
N LEU A 178 -3.49 36.63 2.68
CA LEU A 178 -4.29 35.54 3.26
C LEU A 178 -3.67 34.16 3.02
N LEU A 179 -3.18 33.88 1.80
CA LEU A 179 -2.45 32.63 1.50
C LEU A 179 -1.18 32.51 2.33
N GLY A 180 -0.45 33.61 2.52
CA GLY A 180 0.73 33.67 3.38
C GLY A 180 0.38 33.38 4.84
N GLU A 181 -0.70 33.97 5.34
CA GLU A 181 -1.19 33.75 6.71
C GLU A 181 -1.71 32.31 6.91
N ILE A 182 -2.43 31.75 5.95
CA ILE A 182 -2.87 30.34 5.98
C ILE A 182 -1.66 29.40 5.93
N TRP A 183 -0.73 29.63 5.02
CA TRP A 183 0.49 28.81 4.93
C TRP A 183 1.33 28.93 6.20
N GLN A 184 1.53 30.14 6.71
CA GLN A 184 2.22 30.38 7.96
C GLN A 184 1.52 29.67 9.11
N ALA A 185 0.19 29.74 9.22
CA ALA A 185 -0.57 29.02 10.23
C ALA A 185 -0.50 27.49 10.08
N MET A 186 -0.42 26.96 8.85
CA MET A 186 -0.19 25.54 8.61
C MET A 186 1.24 25.11 8.97
N ALA A 187 2.23 25.98 8.74
CA ALA A 187 3.63 25.72 9.02
C ALA A 187 4.04 25.96 10.48
N SER A 188 3.36 26.88 11.18
CA SER A 188 3.61 27.25 12.58
C SER A 188 2.64 26.63 13.57
N GLY A 189 1.52 26.09 13.08
CA GLY A 189 0.59 25.32 13.91
C GLY A 189 1.20 24.02 14.39
N ASN A 190 0.58 23.41 15.41
CA ASN A 190 0.97 22.07 15.86
C ASN A 190 0.98 21.11 14.67
N ALA A 191 1.87 20.12 14.70
CA ALA A 191 1.95 19.10 13.66
C ALA A 191 0.56 18.56 13.35
N ILE A 192 0.28 18.24 12.09
CA ILE A 192 -1.04 17.75 11.64
C ILE A 192 -1.54 16.59 12.53
N ASP A 193 -0.62 15.75 12.99
CA ASP A 193 -0.90 14.64 13.90
C ASP A 193 -1.41 15.11 15.27
N ASP A 194 -0.82 16.16 15.85
CA ASP A 194 -1.27 16.75 17.12
C ASP A 194 -2.65 17.40 16.98
N GLN A 195 -2.93 18.03 15.83
CA GLN A 195 -4.24 18.59 15.55
C GLN A 195 -5.31 17.50 15.37
N ARG A 196 -4.96 16.35 14.77
CA ARG A 196 -5.85 15.18 14.68
C ARG A 196 -6.13 14.61 16.07
N LEU A 197 -5.10 14.45 16.90
CA LEU A 197 -5.22 14.00 18.30
C LEU A 197 -6.15 14.91 19.12
N ALA A 198 -6.03 16.22 18.99
CA ALA A 198 -6.90 17.18 19.70
C ALA A 198 -8.37 17.11 19.25
N ARG A 199 -8.63 16.92 17.95
CA ARG A 199 -10.00 16.82 17.43
C ARG A 199 -10.67 15.51 17.82
N TRP A 200 -9.92 14.42 17.93
CA TRP A 200 -10.48 13.10 18.24
C TRP A 200 -10.59 12.81 19.73
N SER A 201 -9.70 13.36 20.56
CA SER A 201 -9.86 13.31 22.03
C SER A 201 -11.15 13.99 22.50
N THR A 202 -11.64 14.99 21.76
CA THR A 202 -12.88 15.72 22.10
C THR A 202 -14.16 14.93 21.77
N THR A 203 -14.11 13.97 20.83
CA THR A 203 -15.28 13.16 20.43
C THR A 203 -15.50 11.94 21.34
N ALA A 204 -14.58 11.67 22.27
CA ALA A 204 -14.79 10.72 23.36
C ALA A 204 -15.68 11.31 24.47
N GLN A 205 -16.79 11.95 24.12
CA GLN A 205 -17.92 12.00 25.04
C GLN A 205 -18.33 10.54 25.27
N PRO A 206 -18.32 10.03 26.51
CA PRO A 206 -18.77 8.68 26.79
C PRO A 206 -20.22 8.59 26.30
N LEU A 207 -20.42 7.85 25.21
CA LEU A 207 -21.76 7.47 24.78
C LEU A 207 -22.41 6.85 26.00
N SER A 208 -23.46 7.51 26.48
CA SER A 208 -24.27 6.97 27.58
C SER A 208 -24.57 5.51 27.25
N PRO A 209 -24.36 4.56 28.18
CA PRO A 209 -24.52 3.14 27.89
C PRO A 209 -25.84 2.92 27.18
N LEU A 210 -25.77 2.45 25.93
CA LEU A 210 -26.93 2.05 25.17
C LEU A 210 -27.57 0.91 25.98
N ARG A 211 -28.64 1.22 26.71
CA ARG A 211 -29.52 0.23 27.35
C ARG A 211 -30.09 -0.59 26.21
N TYR A 212 -29.52 -1.77 26.00
CA TYR A 212 -30.19 -2.79 25.20
C TYR A 212 -31.44 -3.23 25.97
N PRO A 213 -32.60 -3.35 25.30
CA PRO A 213 -33.74 -4.04 25.88
C PRO A 213 -33.29 -5.43 26.29
N GLU A 214 -33.53 -5.78 27.56
CA GLU A 214 -33.40 -7.15 28.05
C GLU A 214 -34.53 -7.97 27.43
N ASP A 215 -34.37 -8.37 26.16
CA ASP A 215 -35.26 -9.33 25.53
C ASP A 215 -34.77 -10.75 25.87
N ASP A 216 -35.68 -11.49 26.48
CA ASP A 216 -35.58 -12.83 27.03
C ASP A 216 -34.85 -13.83 26.10
N VAL A 217 -33.71 -14.32 26.57
CA VAL A 217 -33.01 -15.44 25.94
C VAL A 217 -33.40 -16.73 26.67
N GLU A 218 -34.61 -17.21 26.39
CA GLU A 218 -35.00 -18.57 26.74
C GLU A 218 -34.39 -19.58 25.73
N ASP A 219 -33.60 -20.50 26.28
CA ASP A 219 -33.50 -21.90 25.87
C ASP A 219 -32.86 -22.23 24.50
N VAL A 220 -31.53 -22.06 24.39
CA VAL A 220 -30.73 -22.75 23.37
C VAL A 220 -30.04 -23.97 23.99
N LYS A 221 -30.68 -25.12 23.77
CA LYS A 221 -30.24 -26.45 24.18
C LYS A 221 -28.86 -26.81 23.59
N SER A 222 -28.01 -27.25 24.52
CA SER A 222 -26.88 -28.17 24.37
C SER A 222 -26.84 -28.94 23.05
N PHE A 223 -25.90 -28.59 22.18
CA PHE A 223 -25.50 -29.44 21.05
C PHE A 223 -24.26 -30.23 21.47
N THR A 224 -24.46 -31.53 21.66
CA THR A 224 -23.44 -32.52 22.03
C THR A 224 -22.44 -32.76 20.90
N SER A 225 -21.20 -32.97 21.32
CA SER A 225 -20.01 -33.21 20.50
C SER A 225 -20.15 -34.40 19.54
N ALA A 226 -20.07 -34.14 18.24
CA ALA A 226 -19.87 -35.17 17.22
C ALA A 226 -18.37 -35.41 17.02
N LYS A 227 -17.95 -36.63 17.32
CA LYS A 227 -16.64 -37.23 17.03
C LYS A 227 -16.54 -37.45 15.53
N VAL A 228 -15.69 -36.69 14.83
CA VAL A 228 -15.38 -36.92 13.41
C VAL A 228 -14.07 -37.69 13.32
N GLU A 229 -14.17 -38.86 12.71
CA GLU A 229 -13.09 -39.80 12.43
C GLU A 229 -12.14 -39.24 11.35
N ALA A 230 -10.85 -39.55 11.50
CA ALA A 230 -9.80 -39.17 10.58
C ALA A 230 -9.86 -40.05 9.33
N GLU A 231 -10.27 -39.47 8.20
CA GLU A 231 -10.08 -40.07 6.87
C GLU A 231 -8.67 -39.81 6.35
N ALA A 232 -8.09 -40.86 5.78
CA ALA A 232 -6.75 -40.92 5.24
C ALA A 232 -6.56 -40.03 4.01
N ALA A 233 -5.38 -39.43 3.92
CA ALA A 233 -4.97 -38.56 2.81
C ALA A 233 -4.92 -39.33 1.46
N PRO A 234 -5.47 -38.76 0.37
CA PRO A 234 -5.16 -39.24 -0.97
C PRO A 234 -3.73 -38.85 -1.37
N ALA A 235 -3.06 -39.78 -2.05
CA ALA A 235 -1.72 -39.64 -2.58
C ALA A 235 -1.64 -38.53 -3.63
N ASP A 236 -0.54 -37.78 -3.58
CA ASP A 236 -0.07 -36.83 -4.58
C ASP A 236 -0.04 -37.50 -5.97
N ASP A 237 -0.74 -36.89 -6.93
CA ASP A 237 -0.53 -37.15 -8.36
C ASP A 237 0.17 -35.92 -8.95
N GLU A 238 1.34 -36.18 -9.54
CA GLU A 238 2.26 -35.20 -10.07
C GLU A 238 1.80 -34.65 -11.44
N SER A 239 2.46 -33.57 -11.84
CA SER A 239 2.53 -33.02 -13.21
C SER A 239 1.49 -31.95 -13.58
N ASP A 240 1.59 -30.80 -12.91
CA ASP A 240 1.25 -29.53 -13.56
C ASP A 240 2.56 -28.80 -13.88
N SER A 241 3.01 -28.96 -15.12
CA SER A 241 4.16 -28.24 -15.67
C SER A 241 3.82 -26.75 -15.70
N ASP A 242 4.22 -26.05 -14.65
CA ASP A 242 4.20 -24.60 -14.53
C ASP A 242 4.78 -23.96 -15.81
N PHE A 243 3.90 -23.53 -16.71
CA PHE A 243 4.25 -22.69 -17.84
C PHE A 243 4.80 -21.37 -17.29
N ASP A 244 6.12 -21.21 -17.27
CA ASP A 244 6.78 -19.96 -16.90
C ASP A 244 6.57 -18.95 -18.05
N PRO A 245 5.78 -17.88 -17.86
CA PRO A 245 5.53 -16.89 -18.90
C PRO A 245 6.77 -16.09 -19.31
N ASN A 246 7.91 -16.26 -18.62
CA ASN A 246 9.18 -15.68 -19.04
C ASN A 246 10.06 -16.63 -19.88
N ASN A 247 9.67 -17.90 -20.06
CA ASN A 247 10.37 -18.88 -20.90
C ASN A 247 9.90 -18.87 -22.37
N VAL A 248 9.20 -17.81 -22.80
CA VAL A 248 8.89 -17.60 -24.22
C VAL A 248 10.21 -17.23 -24.90
N GLU A 249 10.85 -18.23 -25.51
CA GLU A 249 11.92 -17.98 -26.46
C GLU A 249 11.41 -17.00 -27.53
N PRO A 250 12.14 -15.92 -27.83
CA PRO A 250 11.77 -15.04 -28.93
C PRO A 250 11.84 -15.87 -30.22
N THR A 251 10.67 -16.24 -30.76
CA THR A 251 10.53 -16.79 -32.11
C THR A 251 11.09 -15.77 -33.09
N GLY A 252 12.38 -15.92 -33.40
CA GLY A 252 13.09 -15.19 -34.43
C GLY A 252 12.71 -15.73 -35.79
N GLU A 253 11.51 -15.40 -36.27
CA GLU A 253 11.14 -15.57 -37.66
C GLU A 253 10.60 -14.26 -38.21
N GLY A 254 11.26 -13.74 -39.26
CA GLY A 254 10.65 -12.79 -40.19
C GLY A 254 11.10 -11.33 -40.11
N GLY A 255 12.39 -11.06 -39.94
CA GLY A 255 12.95 -9.75 -40.25
C GLY A 255 13.04 -9.52 -41.76
N THR A 256 12.07 -8.81 -42.34
CA THR A 256 12.19 -8.22 -43.68
C THR A 256 13.39 -7.28 -43.72
N PHE A 257 14.37 -7.66 -44.52
CA PHE A 257 15.58 -6.91 -44.86
C PHE A 257 15.19 -5.59 -45.55
N ILE A 258 15.39 -4.44 -44.90
CA ILE A 258 15.45 -3.14 -45.59
C ILE A 258 16.92 -2.89 -45.91
N GLU A 259 17.25 -3.11 -47.18
CA GLU A 259 18.55 -2.84 -47.78
C GLU A 259 18.75 -1.32 -47.89
N GLY A 260 19.84 -0.82 -47.28
CA GLY A 260 20.40 0.49 -47.66
C GLY A 260 20.46 1.56 -46.58
N VAL A 261 21.23 1.35 -45.51
CA VAL A 261 22.00 2.44 -44.88
C VAL A 261 23.35 1.88 -44.46
N GLN A 262 24.41 2.36 -45.11
CA GLN A 262 25.80 2.01 -44.81
C GLN A 262 26.31 2.95 -43.70
N PRO A 263 26.54 2.48 -42.46
CA PRO A 263 27.21 3.29 -41.44
C PRO A 263 28.73 3.35 -41.69
N PRO A 264 29.39 4.45 -41.28
CA PRO A 264 30.81 4.64 -41.49
C PRO A 264 31.67 3.68 -40.65
N ALA A 265 32.77 3.24 -41.25
CA ALA A 265 33.77 2.38 -40.65
C ALA A 265 34.29 2.98 -39.33
N THR A 266 34.13 2.23 -38.25
CA THR A 266 34.82 2.51 -36.98
C THR A 266 35.81 1.38 -36.76
N GLU A 267 37.09 1.70 -36.87
CA GLU A 267 38.20 0.80 -36.63
C GLU A 267 38.37 0.51 -35.12
N GLY A 268 38.63 -0.76 -34.79
CA GLY A 268 39.48 -1.14 -33.65
C GLY A 268 38.86 -1.11 -32.26
N GLY A 269 38.04 -2.12 -31.93
CA GLY A 269 37.68 -2.44 -30.55
C GLY A 269 37.85 -3.94 -30.29
N SER A 270 38.84 -4.30 -29.47
CA SER A 270 39.10 -5.67 -29.02
C SER A 270 37.87 -6.29 -28.36
N VAL A 271 37.44 -7.45 -28.88
CA VAL A 271 36.37 -8.27 -28.32
C VAL A 271 36.78 -8.71 -26.92
N ALA A 272 36.09 -8.21 -25.90
CA ALA A 272 36.17 -8.75 -24.55
C ALA A 272 35.53 -10.14 -24.58
N LYS A 273 36.32 -11.17 -24.26
CA LYS A 273 35.82 -12.53 -24.03
C LYS A 273 34.87 -12.50 -22.83
N ASP A 274 33.71 -13.13 -23.00
CA ASP A 274 32.75 -13.35 -21.93
C ASP A 274 33.36 -14.32 -20.88
N PRO A 275 33.47 -13.91 -19.61
CA PRO A 275 34.05 -14.77 -18.57
C PRO A 275 33.10 -15.89 -18.08
N TYR A 276 31.92 -16.08 -18.68
CA TYR A 276 30.94 -17.07 -18.23
C TYR A 276 30.66 -18.23 -19.20
N GLU A 277 31.46 -18.42 -20.25
CA GLU A 277 31.18 -19.40 -21.32
C GLU A 277 31.64 -20.85 -21.04
N GLU A 278 32.17 -21.19 -19.86
CA GLU A 278 32.60 -22.57 -19.56
C GLU A 278 32.10 -23.03 -18.18
N LEU A 279 30.88 -23.53 -18.13
CA LEU A 279 30.50 -24.59 -17.20
C LEU A 279 29.68 -25.62 -17.99
N ASP A 280 30.41 -26.58 -18.55
CA ASP A 280 29.84 -27.80 -19.11
C ASP A 280 29.17 -28.59 -17.98
N ASP A 281 27.86 -28.69 -18.05
CA ASP A 281 27.02 -29.56 -17.25
C ASP A 281 27.11 -31.00 -17.78
N ASP A 282 28.13 -31.74 -17.37
CA ASP A 282 28.19 -33.20 -17.51
C ASP A 282 28.57 -33.81 -16.15
N ASP A 283 27.56 -34.09 -15.32
CA ASP A 283 27.52 -35.20 -14.35
C ASP A 283 26.24 -35.10 -13.49
N TYR A 284 25.14 -35.72 -13.94
CA TYR A 284 24.13 -36.36 -13.06
C TYR A 284 23.26 -37.37 -13.79
#